data_AF-A0A9Q0TXD6-F1
#
_entry.id   AF-A0A9Q0TXD6-F1
#
_cell.length_a   1.000
_cell.length_b   1.000
_cell.length_c   1.000
_cell.angle_alpha   90.00
_cell.angle_beta   90.00
_cell.angle_gamma   90.00
#
_symmetry.space_group_name_H-M   'P 1'
#
loop_
_entity.id
_entity.type
_entity.pdbx_description
1 polymer ?
#
loop_
_entity_poly.entity_id
_entity_poly.type
_entity_poly.pdbx_seq_one_letter_code
_entity_poly.pdbx_strand_id
1 'polypeptide(L)'
;MECAGKGRGTRCMGSARRRCGRCGAVAYCSVSHQMSHWNEHKEECERLEQQMKRADVLNDFPFTFSQEATATSQVCEKQGSRCSFLSKRGIHQLGMWMHECCCTHSEESSSSLASFDSSRLLDDGWNLSGDLCPCHDPISPISECVSSWLDYYEWRCIPLHSPVALLLHWPLTIYHAAHIAGVWSSTVETRKLCVHYLGPEKELLQLAAFGELLALFPGVQIHIEFIGPAIPRQRDGEKISLCSYAHCLDADCICNFSSENLSQIANTGFVSSFSNFSKRWNCCLS
;
A
#
# COMPACT_ATOMS: atom_id res chain seq x y z
N MET A 1 8.56 4.68 16.49
CA MET A 1 7.22 5.22 16.83
C MET A 1 7.31 6.73 16.87
N GLU A 2 6.48 7.42 16.08
CA GLU A 2 6.35 8.87 16.18
C GLU A 2 5.45 9.28 17.36
N CYS A 3 5.61 10.50 17.84
CA CYS A 3 4.75 11.05 18.89
C CYS A 3 3.43 11.52 18.29
N ALA A 4 2.29 11.01 18.78
CA ALA A 4 0.98 11.42 18.28
C ALA A 4 0.59 12.88 18.65
N GLY A 5 1.27 13.48 19.63
CA GLY A 5 1.12 14.90 19.94
C GLY A 5 2.04 15.83 19.12
N LYS A 6 2.79 15.31 18.14
CA LYS A 6 3.67 16.12 17.29
C LYS A 6 2.86 17.22 16.59
N GLY A 7 3.38 18.45 16.61
CA GLY A 7 2.70 19.62 16.04
C GLY A 7 1.68 20.29 16.97
N ARG A 8 1.44 19.76 18.18
CA ARG A 8 0.48 20.34 19.14
C ARG A 8 1.20 21.16 20.21
N GLY A 9 1.39 22.44 19.92
CA GLY A 9 1.89 23.45 20.85
C GLY A 9 3.40 23.38 21.09
N THR A 10 3.87 22.39 21.84
CA THR A 10 5.29 22.27 22.22
C THR A 10 6.04 21.27 21.35
N ARG A 11 7.36 21.49 21.19
CA ARG A 11 8.24 20.61 20.40
C ARG A 11 8.36 19.23 21.08
N CYS A 12 8.50 18.18 20.28
CA CYS A 12 8.81 16.85 20.79
C CYS A 12 10.15 16.84 21.55
N MET A 13 10.19 16.14 22.69
CA MET A 13 11.38 16.01 23.55
C MET A 13 12.27 14.81 23.19
N GLY A 14 12.00 14.13 22.06
CA GLY A 14 12.71 12.93 21.62
C GLY A 14 11.75 11.83 21.18
N SER A 15 12.24 10.58 21.18
CA SER A 15 11.46 9.41 20.77
C SER A 15 10.24 9.18 21.66
N ALA A 16 9.14 8.73 21.04
CA ALA A 16 7.91 8.42 21.76
C ALA A 16 8.03 7.11 22.55
N ARG A 17 8.48 7.19 23.80
CA ARG A 17 8.71 6.02 24.68
C ARG A 17 7.51 5.65 25.54
N ARG A 18 6.53 6.55 25.70
CA ARG A 18 5.34 6.31 26.52
C ARG A 18 4.21 5.84 25.61
N ARG A 19 3.44 4.84 26.05
CA ARG A 19 2.23 4.37 25.34
C ARG A 19 0.99 4.72 26.17
N CYS A 20 -0.15 4.87 25.48
CA CYS A 20 -1.43 4.96 26.18
C CYS A 20 -1.66 3.70 27.03
N GLY A 21 -1.95 3.87 28.31
CA GLY A 21 -2.10 2.75 29.25
C GLY A 21 -3.32 1.85 28.99
N ARG A 22 -4.32 2.33 28.24
CA ARG A 22 -5.49 1.54 27.84
C ARG A 22 -5.21 0.80 26.53
N CYS A 23 -5.13 1.53 25.42
CA CYS A 23 -5.04 0.88 24.12
C CYS A 23 -3.66 0.30 23.81
N GLY A 24 -2.57 0.79 24.42
CA GLY A 24 -1.20 0.39 24.08
C GLY A 24 -0.70 0.81 22.68
N ALA A 25 -1.59 1.20 21.76
CA ALA A 25 -1.27 1.52 20.37
C ALA A 25 -0.56 2.87 20.21
N VAL A 26 -1.09 3.93 20.83
CA VAL A 26 -0.61 5.31 20.61
C VAL A 26 0.57 5.64 21.51
N ALA A 27 1.61 6.26 20.93
CA ALA A 27 2.82 6.63 21.64
C ALA A 27 3.05 8.15 21.74
N TYR A 28 3.67 8.57 22.84
CA TYR A 28 3.95 9.95 23.18
C TYR A 28 5.38 10.12 23.69
N CYS A 29 6.01 11.26 23.38
CA CYS A 29 7.29 11.63 23.99
C CYS A 29 7.12 12.29 25.36
N SER A 30 5.90 12.71 25.74
CA SER A 30 5.63 13.40 27.00
C SER A 30 4.18 13.25 27.48
N VAL A 31 3.93 13.52 28.78
CA VAL A 31 2.56 13.59 29.33
C VAL A 31 1.78 14.74 28.71
N SER A 32 2.43 15.89 28.49
CA SER A 32 1.79 17.06 27.88
C SER A 32 1.22 16.74 26.50
N HIS A 33 1.98 16.03 25.65
CA HIS A 33 1.51 15.59 24.34
C HIS A 33 0.37 14.58 24.44
N GLN A 34 0.42 13.64 25.39
CA GLN A 34 -0.68 12.72 25.65
C GLN A 34 -1.97 13.46 26.04
N MET A 35 -1.88 14.42 26.96
CA MET A 35 -3.04 15.21 27.39
C MET A 35 -3.59 16.06 26.24
N SER A 36 -2.72 16.69 25.45
CA SER A 36 -3.14 17.52 24.31
C SER A 36 -3.84 16.73 23.20
N HIS A 37 -3.45 15.47 22.99
CA HIS A 37 -4.01 14.59 21.97
C HIS A 37 -5.23 13.81 22.47
N TRP A 38 -5.49 13.79 23.79
CA TRP A 38 -6.52 12.96 24.41
C TRP A 38 -7.92 13.19 23.83
N ASN A 39 -8.28 14.43 23.50
CA ASN A 39 -9.62 14.74 22.99
C ASN A 39 -9.94 14.05 21.66
N GLU A 40 -8.94 13.81 20.81
CA GLU A 40 -9.10 13.07 19.55
C GLU A 40 -8.87 11.58 19.78
N HIS A 41 -7.88 11.24 20.60
CA HIS A 41 -7.55 9.84 20.88
C HIS A 41 -8.66 9.08 21.60
N LYS A 42 -9.40 9.72 22.51
CA LYS A 42 -10.38 9.05 23.39
C LYS A 42 -11.48 8.33 22.61
N GLU A 43 -11.87 8.86 21.45
CA GLU A 43 -12.92 8.32 20.59
C GLU A 43 -12.44 7.01 19.92
N GLU A 44 -11.15 6.94 19.58
CA GLU A 44 -10.54 5.77 18.93
C GLU A 44 -9.90 4.78 19.91
N CYS A 45 -9.73 5.17 21.18
CA CYS A 45 -8.93 4.42 22.16
C CYS A 45 -9.45 2.99 22.34
N GLU A 46 -10.77 2.82 22.43
CA GLU A 46 -11.38 1.50 22.61
C GLU A 46 -11.22 0.61 21.37
N ARG A 47 -11.44 1.16 20.18
CA ARG A 47 -11.23 0.43 18.92
C ARG A 47 -9.78 -0.04 18.79
N LEU A 48 -8.83 0.83 19.12
CA LEU A 48 -7.40 0.51 19.10
C LEU A 48 -7.04 -0.55 20.15
N GLU A 49 -7.67 -0.52 21.32
CA GLU A 49 -7.48 -1.56 22.36
C GLU A 49 -7.89 -2.95 21.83
N GLN A 50 -9.04 -3.05 21.17
CA GLN A 50 -9.51 -4.31 20.58
C GLN A 50 -8.58 -4.81 19.47
N GLN A 51 -8.01 -3.89 18.68
CA GLN A 51 -6.99 -4.25 17.67
C GLN A 51 -5.72 -4.78 18.33
N MET A 52 -5.25 -4.13 19.40
CA MET A 52 -4.03 -4.54 20.11
C MET A 52 -4.18 -5.89 20.81
N LYS A 53 -5.40 -6.29 21.23
CA LYS A 53 -5.69 -7.65 21.74
C LYS A 53 -5.46 -8.74 20.70
N ARG A 54 -5.47 -8.38 19.41
CA ARG A 54 -5.26 -9.30 18.27
C ARG A 54 -3.89 -9.11 17.62
N ALA A 55 -2.99 -8.33 18.24
CA ALA A 55 -1.68 -8.03 17.66
C ALA A 55 -0.84 -9.30 17.40
N ASP A 56 -1.01 -10.34 18.23
CA ASP A 56 -0.26 -11.59 18.08
C ASP A 56 -0.58 -12.33 16.78
N VAL A 57 -1.77 -12.13 16.20
CA VAL A 57 -2.14 -12.69 14.88
C VAL A 57 -1.18 -12.22 13.78
N LEU A 58 -0.53 -11.06 13.95
CA LEU A 58 0.47 -10.56 13.00
C LEU A 58 1.78 -11.36 13.01
N ASN A 59 1.95 -12.31 13.94
CA ASN A 59 3.08 -13.23 13.96
C ASN A 59 2.82 -14.50 13.15
N ASP A 60 1.57 -14.78 12.79
CA ASP A 60 1.13 -16.04 12.18
C ASP A 60 1.06 -15.98 10.64
N PHE A 61 1.67 -14.98 10.01
CA PHE A 61 1.73 -14.90 8.56
C PHE A 61 2.59 -16.03 7.97
N PRO A 62 2.20 -16.61 6.81
CA PRO A 62 2.86 -17.78 6.22
C PRO A 62 4.25 -17.46 5.63
N PHE A 63 4.71 -16.22 5.71
CA PHE A 63 5.94 -15.80 5.08
C PHE A 63 7.18 -16.30 5.84
N THR A 64 8.17 -16.74 5.08
CA THR A 64 9.48 -17.13 5.65
C THR A 64 10.22 -15.95 6.29
N PHE A 65 9.78 -14.72 5.99
CA PHE A 65 10.35 -13.49 6.51
C PHE A 65 9.50 -12.80 7.59
N SER A 66 8.40 -13.40 8.06
CA SER A 66 7.49 -12.79 9.05
C SER A 66 8.23 -12.28 10.29
N GLN A 67 9.17 -13.07 10.83
CA GLN A 67 9.96 -12.65 11.99
C GLN A 67 10.91 -11.50 11.68
N GLU A 68 11.56 -11.49 10.51
CA GLU A 68 12.44 -10.40 10.09
C GLU A 68 11.64 -9.10 9.89
N ALA A 69 10.47 -9.19 9.23
CA ALA A 69 9.60 -8.06 8.95
C ALA A 69 8.93 -7.50 10.22
N THR A 70 8.37 -8.35 11.08
CA THR A 70 7.69 -7.91 12.32
C THR A 70 8.68 -7.36 13.34
N ALA A 71 9.90 -7.91 13.42
CA ALA A 71 10.97 -7.36 14.25
C ALA A 71 11.40 -5.95 13.83
N THR A 72 11.22 -5.54 12.57
CA THR A 72 11.53 -4.16 12.12
C THR A 72 10.63 -3.07 12.74
N SER A 73 9.49 -3.46 13.34
CA SER A 73 8.58 -2.56 14.07
C SER A 73 8.96 -2.40 15.55
N GLN A 74 9.76 -3.33 16.09
CA GLN A 74 10.30 -3.28 17.44
C GLN A 74 11.66 -2.58 17.40
N VAL A 75 11.71 -1.36 17.91
CA VAL A 75 12.97 -0.63 18.12
C VAL A 75 13.74 -1.32 19.24
N CYS A 76 14.41 -2.43 18.92
CA CYS A 76 15.50 -2.96 19.73
C CYS A 76 16.75 -2.87 18.87
N GLU A 77 17.76 -2.17 19.39
CA GLU A 77 18.98 -1.68 18.71
C GLU A 77 19.88 -2.78 18.10
N LYS A 78 19.41 -4.02 17.95
CA LYS A 78 20.17 -5.16 17.40
C LYS A 78 19.46 -6.03 16.35
N GLN A 79 18.24 -5.70 15.90
CA GLN A 79 17.55 -6.44 14.83
C GLN A 79 17.21 -5.53 13.64
N GLY A 80 17.43 -6.03 12.42
CA GLY A 80 17.52 -5.23 11.17
C GLY A 80 16.35 -4.28 10.93
N SER A 81 16.66 -3.05 10.50
CA SER A 81 15.66 -2.07 10.08
C SER A 81 14.96 -2.50 8.79
N ARG A 82 13.84 -1.85 8.44
CA ARG A 82 13.21 -2.01 7.12
C ARG A 82 14.22 -1.81 5.98
N CYS A 83 15.17 -0.88 6.12
CA CYS A 83 16.25 -0.68 5.14
C CYS A 83 17.15 -1.92 5.03
N SER A 84 17.50 -2.60 6.13
CA SER A 84 18.27 -3.86 6.09
C SER A 84 17.51 -4.99 5.42
N PHE A 85 16.22 -5.15 5.73
CA PHE A 85 15.35 -6.16 5.10
C PHE A 85 15.33 -6.01 3.56
N LEU A 86 15.14 -4.77 3.07
CA LEU A 86 15.09 -4.47 1.64
C LEU A 86 16.47 -4.60 0.99
N SER A 87 17.54 -4.16 1.69
CA SER A 87 18.91 -4.18 1.16
C SER A 87 19.40 -5.61 0.92
N LYS A 88 19.10 -6.54 1.84
CA LYS A 88 19.44 -7.96 1.69
C LYS A 88 18.82 -8.61 0.45
N ARG A 89 17.72 -8.03 -0.06
CA ARG A 89 16.99 -8.50 -1.23
C ARG A 89 17.29 -7.67 -2.48
N GLY A 90 18.20 -6.69 -2.40
CA GLY A 90 18.58 -5.85 -3.53
C GLY A 90 17.52 -4.84 -3.98
N ILE A 91 16.42 -4.68 -3.24
CA ILE A 91 15.26 -3.84 -3.61
C ILE A 91 15.17 -2.54 -2.81
N HIS A 92 16.20 -2.22 -2.02
CA HIS A 92 16.20 -0.98 -1.26
C HIS A 92 16.36 0.22 -2.18
N GLN A 93 15.49 1.23 -2.03
CA GLN A 93 15.51 2.47 -2.84
C GLN A 93 15.22 2.26 -4.34
N LEU A 94 14.57 1.16 -4.72
CA LEU A 94 14.18 0.86 -6.10
C LEU A 94 12.67 0.89 -6.28
N GLY A 95 12.20 1.44 -7.40
CA GLY A 95 10.80 1.60 -7.77
C GLY A 95 9.83 1.81 -6.62
N MET A 96 8.78 0.98 -6.57
CA MET A 96 7.74 1.02 -5.51
C MET A 96 8.29 0.84 -4.08
N TRP A 97 9.43 0.18 -3.91
CA TRP A 97 10.03 -0.13 -2.60
C TRP A 97 10.72 1.06 -1.96
N MET A 98 11.06 2.10 -2.73
CA MET A 98 11.68 3.32 -2.23
C MET A 98 10.89 3.95 -1.07
N HIS A 99 9.57 3.81 -1.11
CA HIS A 99 8.64 4.41 -0.14
C HIS A 99 8.41 3.55 1.11
N GLU A 100 9.05 2.37 1.19
CA GLU A 100 8.96 1.52 2.37
C GLU A 100 9.84 1.99 3.54
N CYS A 101 10.75 2.95 3.32
CA CYS A 101 11.60 3.49 4.37
C CYS A 101 11.96 4.97 4.16
N CYS A 102 12.36 5.66 5.22
CA CYS A 102 12.75 7.09 5.18
C CYS A 102 14.23 7.33 4.81
N CYS A 103 14.94 6.28 4.36
CA CYS A 103 16.37 6.34 4.05
C CYS A 103 16.71 7.28 2.86
N THR A 104 15.71 7.74 2.09
CA THR A 104 15.84 8.77 1.03
C THR A 104 16.28 10.15 1.54
N HIS A 105 16.23 10.40 2.85
CA HIS A 105 16.42 11.74 3.43
C HIS A 105 17.69 11.90 4.28
N SER A 106 18.59 10.92 4.32
CA SER A 106 19.84 11.03 5.09
C SER A 106 20.96 11.66 4.25
N GLU A 107 21.22 12.93 4.59
CA GLU A 107 22.46 13.70 4.44
C GLU A 107 22.94 14.04 3.00
N GLU A 108 22.82 15.34 2.65
CA GLU A 108 23.31 16.06 1.44
C GLU A 108 22.28 16.50 0.38
N SER A 109 20.98 16.55 0.70
CA SER A 109 20.01 17.24 -0.18
C SER A 109 18.95 18.00 0.62
N SER A 110 19.39 18.95 1.44
CA SER A 110 18.54 19.99 2.03
C SER A 110 18.28 21.12 1.03
N SER A 111 17.83 20.75 -0.16
CA SER A 111 17.27 21.66 -1.15
C SER A 111 16.17 20.94 -1.91
N SER A 112 14.95 21.41 -1.68
CA SER A 112 13.79 21.20 -2.54
C SER A 112 12.99 19.90 -2.33
N LEU A 113 11.93 20.00 -1.52
CA LEU A 113 10.62 19.36 -1.74
C LEU A 113 9.98 19.76 -3.10
N ALA A 114 10.79 20.18 -4.09
CA ALA A 114 10.39 20.86 -5.32
C ALA A 114 11.09 20.30 -6.56
N SER A 115 11.60 19.07 -6.52
CA SER A 115 11.90 18.33 -7.74
C SER A 115 11.19 16.98 -7.70
N PHE A 116 9.86 17.02 -7.86
CA PHE A 116 9.14 15.93 -8.52
C PHE A 116 9.66 15.88 -9.96
N ASP A 117 10.89 15.40 -10.14
CA ASP A 117 11.45 15.17 -11.45
C ASP A 117 10.71 13.96 -12.02
N SER A 118 9.86 14.22 -13.00
CA SER A 118 9.00 13.24 -13.68
C SER A 118 9.77 12.06 -14.29
N SER A 119 11.11 12.14 -14.31
CA SER A 119 12.02 11.10 -14.79
C SER A 119 12.26 9.94 -13.81
N ARG A 120 12.08 10.11 -12.49
CA ARG A 120 12.24 9.02 -11.49
C ARG A 120 10.94 8.33 -11.09
N LEU A 121 9.80 8.82 -11.60
CA LEU A 121 8.45 8.29 -11.37
C LEU A 121 8.06 7.19 -12.38
N LEU A 122 9.01 6.69 -13.17
CA LEU A 122 8.75 5.77 -14.29
C LEU A 122 9.21 4.33 -14.06
N ASP A 123 10.01 4.07 -13.02
CA ASP A 123 10.29 2.69 -12.62
C ASP A 123 9.25 2.22 -11.60
N ASP A 124 8.04 2.02 -12.10
CA ASP A 124 6.93 1.44 -11.33
C ASP A 124 7.00 -0.10 -11.28
N GLY A 125 8.15 -0.67 -11.64
CA GLY A 125 8.38 -2.11 -11.69
C GLY A 125 8.49 -2.75 -10.30
N TRP A 126 8.25 -4.05 -10.26
CA TRP A 126 8.46 -4.88 -9.09
C TRP A 126 9.92 -4.92 -8.65
N ASN A 127 10.88 -4.66 -9.53
CA ASN A 127 12.31 -4.79 -9.22
C ASN A 127 12.63 -6.16 -8.58
N LEU A 128 11.96 -7.20 -9.07
CA LEU A 128 12.12 -8.60 -8.68
C LEU A 128 12.11 -9.47 -9.93
N SER A 129 12.70 -10.66 -9.86
CA SER A 129 12.55 -11.68 -10.90
C SER A 129 11.08 -12.07 -11.09
N GLY A 130 10.73 -12.51 -12.29
CA GLY A 130 9.35 -12.78 -12.71
C GLY A 130 8.67 -13.89 -11.90
N ASP A 131 9.44 -14.83 -11.34
CA ASP A 131 8.97 -15.89 -10.44
C ASP A 131 8.66 -15.40 -9.02
N LEU A 132 9.13 -14.22 -8.65
CA LEU A 132 8.90 -13.61 -7.34
C LEU A 132 7.79 -12.56 -7.35
N CYS A 133 7.19 -12.23 -8.50
CA CYS A 133 6.22 -11.14 -8.55
C CYS A 133 5.06 -11.39 -9.53
N PRO A 134 3.89 -10.78 -9.27
CA PRO A 134 2.75 -10.91 -10.15
C PRO A 134 2.88 -9.98 -11.36
N CYS A 135 3.75 -10.32 -12.31
CA CYS A 135 4.00 -9.52 -13.53
C CYS A 135 3.23 -10.01 -14.77
N HIS A 136 2.46 -11.10 -14.63
CA HIS A 136 1.67 -11.72 -15.70
C HIS A 136 0.25 -12.05 -15.24
N ASP A 137 -0.57 -12.44 -16.21
CA ASP A 137 -1.88 -13.04 -15.92
C ASP A 137 -1.73 -14.31 -15.08
N PRO A 138 -2.68 -14.56 -14.15
CA PRO A 138 -2.70 -15.79 -13.38
C PRO A 138 -2.94 -17.00 -14.30
N ILE A 139 -2.36 -18.15 -13.94
CA ILE A 139 -2.46 -19.39 -14.72
C ILE A 139 -3.90 -19.91 -14.78
N SER A 140 -4.66 -19.69 -13.69
CA SER A 140 -6.07 -20.04 -13.59
C SER A 140 -6.90 -18.82 -13.19
N PRO A 141 -8.14 -18.69 -13.69
CA PRO A 141 -9.09 -17.73 -13.17
C PRO A 141 -9.27 -17.91 -11.66
N ILE A 142 -9.55 -16.83 -10.95
CA ILE A 142 -9.89 -16.89 -9.53
C ILE A 142 -11.20 -17.68 -9.36
N SER A 143 -11.07 -18.97 -9.05
CA SER A 143 -12.20 -19.92 -9.01
C SER A 143 -12.86 -19.99 -7.64
N GLU A 144 -12.11 -19.70 -6.58
CA GLU A 144 -12.56 -19.63 -5.19
C GLU A 144 -12.13 -18.30 -4.58
N CYS A 145 -12.83 -17.83 -3.54
CA CYS A 145 -12.44 -16.60 -2.84
C CYS A 145 -11.05 -16.81 -2.23
N VAL A 146 -10.08 -15.98 -2.63
CA VAL A 146 -8.77 -15.91 -1.98
C VAL A 146 -8.98 -15.35 -0.57
N SER A 147 -8.91 -16.21 0.43
CA SER A 147 -9.31 -15.87 1.80
C SER A 147 -8.12 -15.61 2.73
N SER A 148 -6.93 -16.04 2.31
CA SER A 148 -5.68 -15.90 3.06
C SER A 148 -4.52 -15.51 2.16
N TRP A 149 -3.42 -15.07 2.77
CA TRP A 149 -2.16 -14.84 2.06
C TRP A 149 -1.58 -16.12 1.46
N LEU A 150 -1.78 -17.26 2.10
CA LEU A 150 -1.31 -18.54 1.57
C LEU A 150 -2.05 -18.88 0.27
N ASP A 151 -3.39 -18.78 0.28
CA ASP A 151 -4.24 -19.00 -0.89
C ASP A 151 -3.80 -18.10 -2.06
N TYR A 152 -3.51 -16.83 -1.77
CA TYR A 152 -3.07 -15.88 -2.79
C TYR A 152 -1.73 -16.27 -3.41
N TYR A 153 -0.74 -16.60 -2.58
CA TYR A 153 0.61 -16.97 -3.05
C TYR A 153 0.58 -18.28 -3.84
N GLU A 154 -0.20 -19.26 -3.40
CA GLU A 154 -0.41 -20.52 -4.12
C GLU A 154 -1.09 -20.28 -5.47
N TRP A 155 -2.18 -19.50 -5.50
CA TRP A 155 -2.88 -19.16 -6.74
C TRP A 155 -1.99 -18.40 -7.73
N ARG A 156 -1.20 -17.44 -7.24
CA ARG A 156 -0.25 -16.69 -8.08
C ARG A 156 1.02 -17.45 -8.41
N CYS A 157 1.22 -18.65 -7.86
CA CYS A 157 2.46 -19.41 -7.97
C CYS A 157 3.70 -18.61 -7.54
N ILE A 158 3.55 -17.75 -6.52
CA ILE A 158 4.63 -16.95 -5.94
C ILE A 158 5.12 -17.63 -4.67
N PRO A 159 6.43 -17.80 -4.47
CA PRO A 159 6.93 -18.46 -3.28
C PRO A 159 6.85 -17.55 -2.04
N LEU A 160 6.60 -18.14 -0.86
CA LEU A 160 6.40 -17.43 0.43
C LEU A 160 7.62 -16.65 0.96
N HIS A 161 8.75 -16.67 0.25
CA HIS A 161 9.91 -15.83 0.55
C HIS A 161 9.94 -14.53 -0.27
N SER A 162 9.08 -14.40 -1.27
CA SER A 162 8.91 -13.15 -2.02
C SER A 162 8.34 -12.05 -1.12
N PRO A 163 8.92 -10.84 -1.14
CA PRO A 163 8.49 -9.73 -0.28
C PRO A 163 7.24 -9.00 -0.79
N VAL A 164 6.61 -9.42 -1.90
CA VAL A 164 5.53 -8.68 -2.57
C VAL A 164 4.32 -8.40 -1.68
N ALA A 165 4.09 -9.18 -0.62
CA ALA A 165 3.04 -8.90 0.36
C ALA A 165 3.14 -7.49 0.97
N LEU A 166 4.35 -6.93 1.09
CA LEU A 166 4.56 -5.57 1.59
C LEU A 166 3.93 -4.48 0.70
N LEU A 167 3.76 -4.74 -0.60
CA LEU A 167 3.12 -3.82 -1.55
C LEU A 167 1.69 -4.26 -1.89
N LEU A 168 1.48 -5.58 -1.99
CA LEU A 168 0.20 -6.17 -2.37
C LEU A 168 -0.87 -6.09 -1.29
N HIS A 169 -0.51 -5.78 -0.05
CA HIS A 169 -1.51 -5.64 1.00
C HIS A 169 -2.54 -4.53 0.69
N TRP A 170 -2.19 -3.51 -0.10
CA TRP A 170 -3.13 -2.48 -0.53
C TRP A 170 -4.26 -3.04 -1.44
N PRO A 171 -3.96 -3.60 -2.63
CA PRO A 171 -5.00 -4.17 -3.49
C PRO A 171 -5.72 -5.35 -2.87
N LEU A 172 -5.04 -6.22 -2.11
CA LEU A 172 -5.70 -7.37 -1.49
C LEU A 172 -6.64 -6.96 -0.34
N THR A 173 -6.36 -5.85 0.36
CA THR A 173 -7.31 -5.29 1.34
C THR A 173 -8.57 -4.82 0.65
N ILE A 174 -8.47 -4.17 -0.53
CA ILE A 174 -9.65 -3.79 -1.33
C ILE A 174 -10.45 -5.02 -1.73
N TYR A 175 -9.78 -6.06 -2.24
CA TYR A 175 -10.43 -7.32 -2.60
C TYR A 175 -11.19 -7.93 -1.43
N HIS A 176 -10.52 -8.06 -0.27
CA HIS A 176 -11.12 -8.64 0.93
C HIS A 176 -12.29 -7.80 1.45
N ALA A 177 -12.16 -6.47 1.45
CA ALA A 177 -13.24 -5.57 1.85
C ALA A 177 -14.46 -5.67 0.93
N ALA A 178 -14.26 -5.73 -0.38
CA ALA A 178 -15.34 -5.92 -1.35
C ALA A 178 -16.06 -7.26 -1.16
N HIS A 179 -15.31 -8.32 -0.83
CA HIS A 179 -15.87 -9.63 -0.54
C HIS A 179 -16.71 -9.62 0.75
N ILE A 180 -16.20 -9.04 1.85
CA ILE A 180 -16.95 -8.89 3.10
C ILE A 180 -18.22 -8.07 2.91
N ALA A 181 -18.16 -7.01 2.09
CA ALA A 181 -19.31 -6.16 1.80
C ALA A 181 -20.36 -6.82 0.90
N GLY A 182 -20.14 -8.06 0.43
CA GLY A 182 -21.09 -8.79 -0.40
C GLY A 182 -21.29 -8.19 -1.80
N VAL A 183 -20.36 -7.36 -2.27
CA VAL A 183 -20.48 -6.63 -3.54
C VAL A 183 -20.44 -7.56 -4.77
N TRP A 184 -20.18 -8.85 -4.57
CA TRP A 184 -19.95 -9.84 -5.62
C TRP A 184 -21.20 -10.63 -6.07
N SER A 185 -22.35 -10.47 -5.42
CA SER A 185 -23.49 -11.42 -5.55
C SER A 185 -24.53 -11.11 -6.64
N SER A 186 -24.25 -10.33 -7.70
CA SER A 186 -25.29 -9.99 -8.70
C SER A 186 -24.90 -10.18 -10.17
N THR A 187 -25.57 -11.13 -10.82
CA THR A 187 -25.45 -11.56 -12.23
C THR A 187 -25.87 -10.48 -13.22
N VAL A 188 -24.96 -9.61 -13.67
CA VAL A 188 -25.15 -8.79 -14.88
C VAL A 188 -23.81 -8.53 -15.56
N GLU A 189 -23.79 -8.63 -16.88
CA GLU A 189 -22.69 -8.33 -17.80
C GLU A 189 -22.13 -6.91 -17.55
N THR A 190 -20.80 -6.79 -17.40
CA THR A 190 -20.04 -5.59 -17.01
C THR A 190 -20.37 -5.02 -15.62
N ARG A 191 -19.78 -5.63 -14.58
CA ARG A 191 -19.79 -5.07 -13.23
C ARG A 191 -18.80 -3.90 -13.15
N LYS A 192 -19.24 -2.77 -12.59
CA LYS A 192 -18.37 -1.66 -12.21
C LYS A 192 -18.26 -1.63 -10.69
N LEU A 193 -17.04 -1.63 -10.16
CA LEU A 193 -16.75 -1.46 -8.74
C LEU A 193 -16.22 -0.04 -8.51
N CYS A 194 -16.87 0.73 -7.64
CA CYS A 194 -16.40 2.06 -7.25
C CYS A 194 -15.92 2.04 -5.81
N VAL A 195 -14.64 2.36 -5.60
CA VAL A 195 -13.95 2.37 -4.30
C VAL A 195 -13.54 3.81 -3.99
N HIS A 196 -14.05 4.36 -2.90
CA HIS A 196 -13.56 5.63 -2.37
C HIS A 196 -12.51 5.32 -1.30
N TYR A 197 -11.22 5.49 -1.65
CA TYR A 197 -10.09 5.17 -0.79
C TYR A 197 -9.72 6.39 0.06
N LEU A 198 -10.00 6.33 1.36
CA LEU A 198 -9.80 7.46 2.26
C LEU A 198 -8.41 7.47 2.89
N GLY A 199 -7.76 8.63 2.86
CA GLY A 199 -6.47 8.86 3.52
C GLY A 199 -5.31 8.08 2.91
N PRO A 200 -5.08 8.13 1.59
CA PRO A 200 -3.91 7.48 1.01
C PRO A 200 -2.61 8.15 1.47
N GLU A 201 -1.58 7.35 1.69
CA GLU A 201 -0.23 7.80 2.02
C GLU A 201 0.77 7.26 1.00
N LYS A 202 1.35 6.08 1.27
CA LYS A 202 2.35 5.42 0.41
C LYS A 202 1.74 4.87 -0.88
N GLU A 203 0.45 4.56 -0.84
CA GLU A 203 -0.32 3.98 -1.92
C GLU A 203 -0.27 4.85 -3.19
N LEU A 204 -0.24 6.17 -3.03
CA LEU A 204 -0.10 7.11 -4.17
C LEU A 204 1.21 6.94 -4.93
N LEU A 205 2.24 6.44 -4.27
CA LEU A 205 3.58 6.24 -4.83
C LEU A 205 3.81 4.78 -5.23
N GLN A 206 2.80 3.92 -5.06
CA GLN A 206 2.85 2.48 -5.32
C GLN A 206 1.66 2.05 -6.17
N LEU A 207 1.18 2.95 -7.05
CA LEU A 207 -0.04 2.74 -7.82
C LEU A 207 0.03 1.52 -8.73
N ALA A 208 1.20 1.17 -9.25
CA ALA A 208 1.34 -0.01 -10.11
C ALA A 208 1.06 -1.33 -9.38
N ALA A 209 1.19 -1.39 -8.05
CA ALA A 209 0.75 -2.55 -7.26
C ALA A 209 -0.77 -2.78 -7.39
N PHE A 210 -1.56 -1.73 -7.62
CA PHE A 210 -3.02 -1.84 -7.84
C PHE A 210 -3.37 -2.48 -9.19
N GLY A 211 -2.40 -2.64 -10.11
CA GLY A 211 -2.59 -3.44 -11.33
C GLY A 211 -3.00 -4.88 -11.02
N GLU A 212 -2.67 -5.38 -9.82
CA GLU A 212 -3.10 -6.71 -9.36
C GLU A 212 -4.62 -6.88 -9.32
N LEU A 213 -5.37 -5.79 -9.16
CA LEU A 213 -6.83 -5.84 -9.11
C LEU A 213 -7.45 -6.34 -10.43
N LEU A 214 -6.72 -6.25 -11.56
CA LEU A 214 -7.12 -6.82 -12.84
C LEU A 214 -7.31 -8.34 -12.73
N ALA A 215 -6.40 -9.02 -12.02
CA ALA A 215 -6.45 -10.46 -11.80
C ALA A 215 -7.49 -10.85 -10.73
N LEU A 216 -7.63 -10.03 -9.69
CA LEU A 216 -8.55 -10.28 -8.57
C LEU A 216 -10.03 -10.07 -8.93
N PHE A 217 -10.32 -9.24 -9.93
CA PHE A 217 -11.69 -8.98 -10.40
C PHE A 217 -11.79 -9.12 -11.93
N PRO A 218 -11.70 -10.36 -12.46
CA PRO A 218 -11.75 -10.59 -13.90
C PRO A 218 -13.08 -10.09 -14.48
N GLY A 219 -12.99 -9.29 -15.56
CA GLY A 219 -14.16 -8.75 -16.26
C GLY A 219 -14.90 -7.63 -15.53
N VAL A 220 -14.32 -7.06 -14.47
CA VAL A 220 -14.90 -5.95 -13.71
C VAL A 220 -14.13 -4.66 -13.96
N GLN A 221 -14.85 -3.58 -14.22
CA GLN A 221 -14.26 -2.25 -14.30
C GLN A 221 -14.13 -1.67 -12.89
N ILE A 222 -12.91 -1.52 -12.40
CA ILE A 222 -12.65 -0.97 -11.08
C ILE A 222 -12.30 0.51 -11.19
N HIS A 223 -13.00 1.31 -10.39
CA HIS A 223 -12.81 2.72 -10.23
C HIS A 223 -12.37 3.01 -8.81
N ILE A 224 -11.16 3.54 -8.63
CA ILE A 224 -10.66 3.95 -7.31
C ILE A 224 -10.53 5.47 -7.32
N GLU A 225 -11.20 6.10 -6.38
CA GLU A 225 -11.07 7.52 -6.09
C GLU A 225 -10.34 7.65 -4.76
N PHE A 226 -9.09 8.10 -4.78
CA PHE A 226 -8.39 8.34 -3.53
C PHE A 226 -8.66 9.75 -3.02
N ILE A 227 -8.96 9.86 -1.72
CA ILE A 227 -9.47 11.07 -1.09
C ILE A 227 -8.70 11.31 0.20
N GLY A 228 -7.94 12.39 0.30
CA GLY A 228 -7.26 12.72 1.53
C GLY A 228 -6.41 13.98 1.44
N PRO A 229 -6.07 14.59 2.59
CA PRO A 229 -5.28 15.81 2.64
C PRO A 229 -3.81 15.59 2.23
N ALA A 230 -3.33 14.34 2.22
CA ALA A 230 -1.96 13.98 1.83
C ALA A 230 -1.75 13.95 0.31
N ILE A 231 -2.82 14.03 -0.50
CA ILE A 231 -2.71 14.07 -1.96
C ILE A 231 -2.06 15.40 -2.39
N PRO A 232 -0.92 15.37 -3.11
CA PRO A 232 -0.27 16.58 -3.60
C PRO A 232 -1.19 17.38 -4.52
N ARG A 233 -1.16 18.71 -4.41
CA ARG A 233 -2.02 19.60 -5.23
C ARG A 233 -1.85 19.38 -6.74
N GLN A 234 -0.66 18.96 -7.16
CA GLN A 234 -0.31 18.69 -8.55
C GLN A 234 -1.00 17.44 -9.10
N ARG A 235 -1.33 16.48 -8.24
CA ARG A 235 -2.00 15.23 -8.58
C ARG A 235 -3.50 15.27 -8.36
N ASP A 236 -3.99 16.41 -7.89
CA ASP A 236 -5.41 16.61 -7.69
C ASP A 236 -6.14 16.69 -9.03
N GLY A 237 -7.19 15.89 -9.21
CA GLY A 237 -7.90 15.80 -10.49
C GLY A 237 -7.21 14.89 -11.53
N GLU A 238 -5.99 14.40 -11.24
CA GLU A 238 -5.25 13.51 -12.12
C GLU A 238 -6.02 12.20 -12.31
N LYS A 239 -5.88 11.60 -13.50
CA LYS A 239 -6.49 10.30 -13.82
C LYS A 239 -5.44 9.39 -14.42
N ILE A 240 -5.34 8.19 -13.87
CA ILE A 240 -4.38 7.17 -14.31
C ILE A 240 -5.15 5.91 -14.70
N SER A 241 -4.80 5.31 -15.82
CA SER A 241 -5.35 4.01 -16.23
C SER A 241 -4.28 2.94 -16.05
N LEU A 242 -4.60 1.93 -15.25
CA LEU A 242 -3.77 0.73 -15.10
C LEU A 242 -4.40 -0.36 -15.96
N CYS A 243 -3.75 -0.70 -17.06
CA CYS A 243 -4.23 -1.70 -18.03
C CYS A 243 -3.31 -2.93 -18.09
N SER A 244 -2.28 -2.97 -17.27
CA SER A 244 -1.27 -4.02 -17.22
C SER A 244 -0.72 -4.17 -15.81
N TYR A 245 -0.06 -5.29 -15.56
CA TYR A 245 0.69 -5.53 -14.32
C TYR A 245 2.00 -4.73 -14.32
N ALA A 246 2.51 -4.46 -13.11
CA ALA A 246 3.86 -3.93 -12.96
C ALA A 246 4.90 -4.93 -13.49
N HIS A 247 5.95 -4.39 -14.11
CA HIS A 247 6.98 -5.16 -14.79
C HIS A 247 7.96 -5.83 -13.83
N CYS A 248 8.53 -6.97 -14.22
CA CYS A 248 9.62 -7.62 -13.49
C CYS A 248 11.00 -7.22 -14.05
N LEU A 249 12.07 -7.65 -13.38
CA LEU A 249 13.46 -7.35 -13.74
C LEU A 249 14.01 -8.21 -14.89
N ASP A 250 13.35 -9.32 -15.22
CA ASP A 250 13.87 -10.29 -16.19
C ASP A 250 13.73 -9.75 -17.62
N ALA A 251 14.86 -9.54 -18.30
CA ALA A 251 14.88 -8.90 -19.63
C ALA A 251 14.05 -9.66 -20.69
N ASP A 252 14.02 -11.00 -20.60
CA ASP A 252 13.31 -11.88 -21.53
C ASP A 252 11.85 -12.11 -21.15
N CYS A 253 11.37 -11.45 -20.09
CA CYS A 253 10.02 -11.62 -19.61
C CYS A 253 9.01 -10.86 -20.47
N ILE A 254 7.93 -11.54 -20.86
CA ILE A 254 6.87 -11.00 -21.75
C ILE A 254 6.26 -9.70 -21.21
N CYS A 255 6.28 -9.49 -19.89
CA CYS A 255 5.77 -8.26 -19.29
C CYS A 255 6.50 -7.02 -19.82
N ASN A 256 7.78 -7.14 -20.23
CA ASN A 256 8.61 -6.03 -20.67
C ASN A 256 8.42 -5.66 -22.15
N PHE A 257 7.62 -6.42 -22.92
CA PHE A 257 7.47 -6.24 -24.36
C PHE A 257 6.16 -5.53 -24.78
N SER A 258 5.28 -5.17 -23.84
CA SER A 258 3.90 -4.74 -24.14
C SER A 258 3.65 -3.22 -24.17
N SER A 259 4.65 -2.39 -23.85
CA SER A 259 4.44 -0.94 -23.67
C SER A 259 4.30 -0.11 -24.97
N GLU A 260 4.79 -0.57 -26.12
CA GLU A 260 4.87 0.29 -27.32
C GLU A 260 3.58 0.34 -28.19
N ASN A 261 2.61 -0.56 -28.00
CA ASN A 261 1.44 -0.66 -28.88
C ASN A 261 0.08 -0.27 -28.26
N LEU A 262 0.02 0.05 -26.95
CA LEU A 262 -1.25 0.36 -26.26
C LEU A 262 -1.77 1.79 -26.49
N SER A 263 -0.95 2.69 -27.05
CA SER A 263 -1.37 4.06 -27.39
C SER A 263 -2.28 4.14 -28.62
N GLN A 264 -2.37 3.08 -29.44
CA GLN A 264 -3.15 3.05 -30.69
C GLN A 264 -4.46 2.25 -30.60
N ILE A 265 -4.71 1.48 -29.54
CA ILE A 265 -5.91 0.62 -29.38
C ILE A 265 -7.02 1.31 -28.57
N ALA A 266 -6.93 2.63 -28.35
CA ALA A 266 -7.92 3.40 -27.60
C ALA A 266 -9.32 3.50 -28.26
N ASN A 267 -9.58 2.86 -29.40
CA ASN A 267 -10.83 3.05 -30.16
C ASN A 267 -11.74 1.84 -30.36
N THR A 268 -11.38 0.60 -30.04
CA THR A 268 -12.32 -0.52 -30.21
C THR A 268 -12.02 -1.71 -29.30
N GLY A 269 -12.90 -1.97 -28.32
CA GLY A 269 -12.98 -3.24 -27.59
C GLY A 269 -12.72 -3.11 -26.09
N PHE A 270 -13.77 -3.30 -25.28
CA PHE A 270 -13.79 -3.50 -23.82
C PHE A 270 -12.52 -3.12 -23.05
N VAL A 271 -12.31 -1.82 -22.85
CA VAL A 271 -11.24 -1.27 -22.01
C VAL A 271 -11.83 -1.02 -20.61
N SER A 272 -11.42 -1.79 -19.61
CA SER A 272 -11.69 -1.51 -18.20
C SER A 272 -10.80 -0.36 -17.73
N SER A 273 -11.21 0.88 -18.01
CA SER A 273 -10.50 2.11 -17.63
C SER A 273 -11.28 2.91 -16.57
N PHE A 274 -10.64 3.97 -16.07
CA PHE A 274 -11.07 5.03 -15.17
C PHE A 274 -10.74 4.81 -13.70
N SER A 275 -9.69 5.47 -13.21
CA SER A 275 -9.67 6.11 -11.88
C SER A 275 -10.06 7.59 -12.08
N ASN A 276 -10.96 8.12 -11.25
CA ASN A 276 -11.20 9.56 -11.15
C ASN A 276 -10.77 9.92 -9.74
N PHE A 277 -9.87 10.88 -9.63
CA PHE A 277 -9.66 11.59 -8.39
C PHE A 277 -10.42 12.90 -8.54
N SER A 278 -11.51 13.10 -7.79
CA SER A 278 -12.19 14.39 -7.75
C SER A 278 -12.28 14.88 -6.31
N LYS A 279 -11.82 16.12 -6.09
CA LYS A 279 -12.04 16.84 -4.83
C LYS A 279 -13.52 16.87 -4.47
N ARG A 280 -13.83 16.43 -3.25
CA ARG A 280 -14.50 17.34 -2.32
C ARG A 280 -14.11 17.03 -0.88
N TRP A 281 -13.22 17.89 -0.37
CA TRP A 281 -12.86 17.97 1.04
C TRP A 281 -13.81 18.97 1.72
N ASN A 282 -14.62 18.51 2.66
CA ASN A 282 -14.81 19.14 3.97
C ASN A 282 -15.60 18.20 4.89
N CYS A 283 -15.17 18.20 6.15
CA CYS A 283 -15.53 17.26 7.19
C CYS A 283 -16.94 17.51 7.75
N CYS A 284 -17.65 16.41 7.96
CA CYS A 284 -18.81 16.14 8.84
C CYS A 284 -20.25 16.55 8.44
N LEU A 285 -21.03 15.46 8.29
CA LEU A 285 -22.39 15.19 8.81
C LEU A 285 -23.58 15.92 8.18
N SER A 286 -24.25 15.24 7.25
CA SER A 286 -25.62 14.71 7.37
C SER A 286 -25.86 13.68 6.27
#